data_AF-R4KPY9-F1
#
_entry.id   AF-R4KPY9-F1
#
_cell.length_a   1.000
_cell.length_b   1.000
_cell.length_c   1.000
_cell.angle_alpha   90.00
_cell.angle_beta   90.00
_cell.angle_gamma   90.00
#
_symmetry.space_group_name_H-M   'P 1'
#
loop_
_entity.id
_entity.type
_entity.pdbx_description
1 polymer ?
#
loop_
_entity_poly.entity_id
_entity_poly.type
_entity_poly.pdbx_seq_one_letter_code
_entity_poly.pdbx_strand_id
1 'polypeptide(L)'
;MLELLSVQRHDFLNHLQIISGLLQLNRETEAREYIRTVSRDIVSLSKVVHLQVPEVAAVLLMAYNRAVSYQIEMAFDVQANLKDCTVPGEELASLLEELLNNIIDYLAPPEVAARKISIGIMGTEVSYSWQISFSAAPYAYPTRVEESAQRAVDNGVRLKLYITN
;
A
#
# COMPACT_ATOMS: atom_id res chain seq x y z
N MET A 1 15.05 -0.06 14.98
CA MET A 1 15.28 1.28 14.37
C MET A 1 16.44 1.30 13.37
N LEU A 2 17.60 0.70 13.70
CA LEU A 2 18.76 0.64 12.79
C LEU A 2 18.53 -0.20 11.52
N GLU A 3 17.78 -1.31 11.62
CA GLU A 3 17.49 -2.17 10.46
C GLU A 3 16.62 -1.46 9.41
N LEU A 4 15.59 -0.73 9.85
CA LEU A 4 14.70 0.05 8.97
C LEU A 4 15.48 1.11 8.16
N LEU A 5 16.40 1.82 8.82
CA LEU A 5 17.27 2.81 8.16
C LEU A 5 18.23 2.15 7.16
N SER A 6 18.68 0.93 7.44
CA SER A 6 19.55 0.19 6.53
C SER A 6 18.82 -0.26 5.27
N VAL A 7 17.57 -0.74 5.42
CA VAL A 7 16.71 -1.14 4.29
C VAL A 7 16.40 0.08 3.41
N GLN A 8 15.99 1.21 3.99
CA GLN A 8 15.72 2.43 3.21
C GLN A 8 16.95 2.93 2.45
N ARG A 9 18.14 2.87 3.06
CA ARG A 9 19.39 3.25 2.38
C ARG A 9 19.71 2.31 1.21
N HIS A 10 19.52 1.01 1.40
CA HIS A 10 19.71 0.02 0.34
C HIS A 10 18.79 0.30 -0.84
N ASP A 11 17.50 0.53 -0.59
CA ASP A 11 16.52 0.78 -1.64
C ASP A 11 16.80 2.10 -2.38
N PHE A 12 17.22 3.15 -1.65
CA PHE A 12 17.65 4.40 -2.26
C PHE A 12 18.83 4.22 -3.22
N LEU A 13 19.85 3.45 -2.82
CA LEU A 13 21.00 3.16 -3.69
C LEU A 13 20.60 2.34 -4.92
N ASN A 14 19.68 1.40 -4.76
CA ASN A 14 19.14 0.60 -5.87
C ASN A 14 18.42 1.48 -6.90
N HIS A 15 17.58 2.43 -6.44
CA HIS A 15 16.94 3.39 -7.34
C HIS A 15 17.97 4.21 -8.14
N LEU A 16 19.05 4.67 -7.51
CA LEU A 16 20.13 5.39 -8.20
C LEU A 16 20.84 4.51 -9.24
N GLN A 17 21.08 3.23 -8.94
CA GLN A 17 21.68 2.28 -9.88
C GLN A 17 20.78 2.08 -11.12
N ILE A 18 19.47 1.90 -10.92
CA ILE A 18 18.52 1.72 -12.03
C ILE A 18 18.47 2.99 -12.90
N ILE A 19 18.38 4.17 -12.30
CA ILE A 19 18.41 5.45 -13.03
C ILE A 19 19.71 5.59 -13.84
N SER A 20 20.86 5.31 -13.21
CA SER A 20 22.16 5.39 -13.87
C SER A 20 22.24 4.43 -15.07
N GLY A 21 21.79 3.18 -14.91
CA GLY A 21 21.76 2.20 -15.99
C GLY A 21 20.86 2.61 -17.16
N LEU A 22 19.67 3.14 -16.89
CA LEU A 22 18.76 3.64 -17.94
C LEU A 22 19.38 4.80 -18.72
N LEU A 23 20.04 5.73 -18.04
CA LEU A 23 20.73 6.86 -18.68
C LEU A 23 21.93 6.39 -19.53
N GLN A 24 22.73 5.43 -19.03
CA GLN A 24 23.85 4.84 -19.79
C GLN A 24 23.39 4.13 -21.07
N LEU A 25 22.18 3.57 -21.06
CA LEU A 25 21.54 2.92 -22.21
C LEU A 25 20.81 3.91 -23.13
N ASN A 26 20.92 5.23 -22.90
CA ASN A 26 20.18 6.29 -23.62
C ASN A 26 18.64 6.14 -23.56
N ARG A 27 18.10 5.49 -22.53
CA ARG A 27 16.66 5.29 -22.33
C ARG A 27 16.07 6.43 -21.49
N GLU A 28 16.21 7.67 -21.97
CA GLU A 28 15.88 8.87 -21.21
C GLU A 28 14.41 8.94 -20.77
N THR A 29 13.48 8.58 -21.67
CA THR A 29 12.04 8.58 -21.35
C THR A 29 11.72 7.64 -20.19
N GLU A 30 12.36 6.48 -20.15
CA GLU A 30 12.14 5.48 -19.11
C GLU A 30 12.79 5.88 -17.79
N ALA A 31 13.98 6.51 -17.84
CA ALA A 31 14.60 7.09 -16.65
C ALA A 31 13.70 8.18 -16.03
N ARG A 32 13.10 9.04 -16.86
CA ARG A 32 12.15 10.08 -16.41
C ARG A 32 10.89 9.49 -15.79
N GLU A 33 10.34 8.44 -16.39
CA GLU A 33 9.18 7.74 -15.82
C GLU A 33 9.52 7.07 -14.49
N TYR A 34 10.66 6.36 -14.43
CA TYR A 34 11.12 5.72 -13.21
C TYR A 34 11.31 6.72 -12.06
N ILE A 35 11.96 7.86 -12.32
CA ILE A 35 12.12 8.94 -11.33
C ILE A 35 10.76 9.45 -10.85
N ARG A 36 9.80 9.65 -11.76
CA ARG A 36 8.46 10.12 -11.41
C ARG A 36 7.74 9.12 -10.49
N THR A 37 7.81 7.83 -10.80
CA THR A 37 7.23 6.75 -9.98
C THR A 37 7.88 6.70 -8.61
N VAL A 38 9.21 6.60 -8.52
CA VAL A 38 9.93 6.53 -7.25
C VAL A 38 9.69 7.78 -6.38
N SER A 39 9.64 8.96 -7.00
CA SER A 39 9.36 10.20 -6.26
C SER A 39 7.95 10.21 -5.68
N ARG A 40 6.96 9.70 -6.42
CA ARG A 40 5.59 9.55 -5.95
C ARG A 40 5.52 8.58 -4.77
N ASP A 41 6.22 7.46 -4.87
CA ASP A 41 6.27 6.43 -3.84
C ASP A 41 6.91 6.97 -2.56
N ILE A 42 8.03 7.68 -2.65
CA ILE A 42 8.70 8.32 -1.49
C ILE A 42 7.74 9.30 -0.78
N VAL A 43 7.03 10.13 -1.53
CA VAL A 43 6.06 11.09 -0.96
C VAL A 43 4.89 10.36 -0.31
N SER A 44 4.38 9.31 -0.94
CA SER A 44 3.25 8.51 -0.44
C SER A 44 3.63 7.76 0.84
N LEU A 45 4.81 7.11 0.87
CA LEU A 45 5.34 6.40 2.04
C LEU A 45 5.67 7.35 3.19
N SER A 46 6.16 8.56 2.91
CA SER A 46 6.33 9.60 3.93
C SER A 46 5.02 9.84 4.70
N LYS A 47 3.88 9.91 4.02
CA LYS A 47 2.60 10.11 4.71
C LYS A 47 2.22 8.95 5.62
N VAL A 48 2.56 7.72 5.23
CA VAL A 48 2.34 6.51 6.05
C VAL A 48 3.19 6.53 7.31
N VAL A 49 4.47 6.91 7.21
CA VAL A 49 5.40 6.99 8.36
C VAL A 49 4.93 8.01 9.41
N HIS A 50 4.23 9.06 8.99
CA HIS A 50 3.70 10.09 9.89
C HIS A 50 2.32 9.75 10.49
N LEU A 51 1.77 8.55 10.23
CA LEU A 51 0.59 8.09 10.94
C LEU A 51 0.88 7.98 12.44
N GLN A 52 -0.04 8.49 13.27
CA GLN A 52 0.10 8.44 14.73
C GLN A 52 -0.22 7.07 15.36
N VAL A 53 -0.21 6.01 14.55
CA VAL A 53 -0.45 4.62 14.95
C VAL A 53 0.68 3.75 14.34
N PRO A 54 1.79 3.56 15.07
CA PRO A 54 3.00 2.91 14.54
C PRO A 54 2.78 1.48 14.03
N GLU A 55 1.88 0.73 14.66
CA GLU A 55 1.54 -0.65 14.31
C GLU A 55 0.91 -0.71 12.91
N VAL A 56 0.00 0.23 12.62
CA VAL A 56 -0.63 0.37 11.31
C VAL A 56 0.39 0.83 10.26
N ALA A 57 1.25 1.78 10.61
CA ALA A 57 2.31 2.22 9.71
C ALA A 57 3.24 1.06 9.32
N ALA A 58 3.62 0.21 10.27
CA ALA A 58 4.44 -0.97 10.01
C ALA A 58 3.76 -1.95 9.04
N VAL A 59 2.47 -2.27 9.26
CA VAL A 59 1.69 -3.14 8.37
C VAL A 59 1.61 -2.58 6.96
N LEU A 60 1.34 -1.29 6.79
CA LEU A 60 1.26 -0.66 5.47
C LEU A 60 2.62 -0.70 4.73
N LEU A 61 3.73 -0.49 5.44
CA LEU A 61 5.07 -0.60 4.87
C LEU A 61 5.41 -2.05 4.47
N MET A 62 5.05 -3.03 5.30
CA MET A 62 5.24 -4.45 4.98
C MET A 62 4.40 -4.87 3.78
N ALA A 63 3.14 -4.44 3.72
CA ALA A 63 2.25 -4.68 2.59
C ALA A 63 2.78 -4.04 1.29
N TYR A 64 3.31 -2.82 1.35
CA TYR A 64 3.95 -2.16 0.21
C TYR A 64 5.14 -2.96 -0.31
N ASN A 65 6.06 -3.37 0.57
CA ASN A 65 7.23 -4.16 0.16
C ASN A 65 6.83 -5.51 -0.45
N ARG A 66 5.84 -6.18 0.11
CA ARG A 66 5.29 -7.42 -0.44
C ARG A 66 4.67 -7.15 -1.82
N ALA A 67 3.85 -6.11 -1.98
CA ALA A 67 3.24 -5.74 -3.25
C ALA A 67 4.29 -5.45 -4.35
N VAL A 68 5.35 -4.71 -4.03
CA VAL A 68 6.48 -4.46 -4.94
C VAL A 68 7.12 -5.76 -5.42
N SER A 69 7.29 -6.76 -4.53
CA SER A 69 7.86 -8.07 -4.90
C SER A 69 7.02 -8.84 -5.93
N TYR A 70 5.71 -8.56 -6.01
CA TYR A 70 4.78 -9.12 -6.99
C TYR A 70 4.48 -8.16 -8.15
N GLN A 71 5.23 -7.06 -8.27
CA GLN A 71 5.03 -6.01 -9.29
C GLN A 71 3.62 -5.39 -9.23
N ILE A 72 3.05 -5.30 -8.03
CA ILE A 72 1.76 -4.66 -7.78
C ILE A 72 2.02 -3.18 -7.44
N GLU A 73 1.41 -2.27 -8.20
CA GLU A 73 1.47 -0.84 -7.92
C GLU A 73 0.59 -0.54 -6.70
N MET A 74 1.19 -0.06 -5.61
CA MET A 74 0.46 0.31 -4.39
C MET A 74 0.63 1.80 -4.10
N ALA A 75 -0.48 2.51 -3.94
CA ALA A 75 -0.49 3.93 -3.65
C ALA A 75 -1.26 4.24 -2.35
N PHE A 76 -0.75 5.20 -1.58
CA PHE A 76 -1.41 5.70 -0.37
C PHE A 76 -1.90 7.13 -0.54
N ASP A 77 -3.16 7.37 -0.18
CA ASP A 77 -3.74 8.69 -0.02
C ASP A 77 -4.21 8.90 1.42
N VAL A 78 -3.30 9.38 2.27
CA VAL A 78 -3.58 9.69 3.67
C VAL A 78 -3.99 11.16 3.76
N GLN A 79 -5.27 11.41 4.04
CA GLN A 79 -5.84 12.76 4.17
C GLN A 79 -6.25 13.10 5.62
N ALA A 80 -6.29 12.11 6.50
CA ALA A 80 -6.72 12.27 7.88
C ALA A 80 -5.74 11.68 8.89
N ASN A 81 -5.82 12.17 10.13
CA ASN A 81 -5.04 11.67 11.24
C ASN A 81 -5.89 10.70 12.07
N LEU A 82 -5.34 9.54 12.45
CA LEU A 82 -6.06 8.46 13.16
C LEU A 82 -6.25 8.75 14.67
N LYS A 83 -6.19 10.01 15.11
CA LYS A 83 -6.20 10.39 16.53
C LYS A 83 -7.44 9.91 17.29
N ASP A 84 -8.59 9.83 16.62
CA ASP A 84 -9.87 9.43 17.21
C ASP A 84 -10.28 8.01 16.81
N CYS A 85 -9.29 7.15 16.55
CA CYS A 85 -9.51 5.73 16.28
C CYS A 85 -10.06 5.02 17.53
N THR A 86 -11.31 4.57 17.45
CA THR A 86 -11.96 3.78 18.52
C THR A 86 -11.44 2.35 18.59
N VAL A 87 -10.88 1.83 17.49
CA VAL A 87 -10.25 0.50 17.44
C VAL A 87 -8.81 0.61 17.94
N PRO A 88 -8.36 -0.25 18.86
CA PRO A 88 -6.95 -0.28 19.27
C PRO A 88 -5.99 -0.43 18.09
N GLY A 89 -4.84 0.23 18.14
CA GLY A 89 -3.87 0.25 17.03
C GLY A 89 -3.38 -1.14 16.62
N GLU A 90 -3.10 -2.02 17.59
CA GLU A 90 -2.68 -3.40 17.35
C GLU A 90 -3.77 -4.24 16.65
N GLU A 91 -5.03 -4.09 17.08
CA GLU A 91 -6.16 -4.78 16.50
C GLU A 91 -6.43 -4.29 15.07
N LEU A 92 -6.41 -2.97 14.86
CA LEU A 92 -6.51 -2.37 13.54
C LEU A 92 -5.39 -2.85 12.62
N ALA A 93 -4.15 -2.91 13.12
CA ALA A 93 -3.00 -3.40 12.36
C ALA A 93 -3.20 -4.86 11.93
N SER A 94 -3.63 -5.74 12.84
CA SER A 94 -3.86 -7.15 12.52
C SER A 94 -4.99 -7.33 11.48
N LEU A 95 -6.08 -6.58 11.59
CA LEU A 95 -7.20 -6.64 10.64
C LEU A 95 -6.80 -6.14 9.26
N LEU A 96 -6.03 -5.05 9.19
CA LEU A 96 -5.51 -4.53 7.94
C LEU A 96 -4.46 -5.46 7.32
N GLU A 97 -3.60 -6.07 8.13
CA GLU A 97 -2.60 -7.03 7.65
C GLU A 97 -3.26 -8.21 6.96
N GLU A 98 -4.29 -8.80 7.60
CA GLU A 98 -5.05 -9.90 7.01
C GLU A 98 -5.68 -9.49 5.67
N LEU A 99 -6.37 -8.35 5.65
CA LEU A 99 -7.06 -7.86 4.47
C LEU A 99 -6.09 -7.56 3.32
N LEU A 100 -5.00 -6.83 3.59
CA LEU A 100 -4.01 -6.46 2.59
C LEU A 100 -3.29 -7.69 2.03
N ASN A 101 -2.97 -8.68 2.88
CA ASN A 101 -2.39 -9.94 2.43
C ASN A 101 -3.36 -10.69 1.50
N ASN A 102 -4.65 -10.73 1.82
CA ASN A 102 -5.65 -11.36 0.94
C ASN A 102 -5.77 -10.63 -0.41
N ILE A 103 -5.69 -9.30 -0.44
CA ILE A 103 -5.72 -8.52 -1.69
C ILE A 103 -4.46 -8.79 -2.52
N ILE A 104 -3.29 -8.79 -1.89
CA ILE A 104 -2.02 -9.07 -2.57
C ILE A 104 -2.03 -10.49 -3.15
N ASP A 105 -2.47 -11.48 -2.38
CA ASP A 105 -2.55 -12.88 -2.83
C ASP A 105 -3.54 -13.06 -3.98
N TYR A 106 -4.64 -12.30 -3.98
CA TYR A 106 -5.60 -12.27 -5.07
C TYR A 106 -5.02 -11.67 -6.37
N LEU A 107 -4.12 -10.70 -6.27
CA LEU A 107 -3.48 -10.03 -7.41
C LEU A 107 -2.13 -10.65 -7.83
N ALA A 108 -1.53 -11.49 -6.99
CA ALA A 108 -0.23 -12.10 -7.24
C ALA A 108 -0.14 -12.96 -8.51
N PRO A 109 -1.18 -13.71 -8.95
CA PRO A 109 -1.08 -14.58 -10.12
C PRO A 109 -0.65 -13.86 -11.40
N PRO A 110 0.31 -14.41 -12.18
CA PRO A 110 0.89 -13.80 -13.40
C PRO A 110 -0.15 -13.28 -14.40
N GLU A 111 -1.31 -13.92 -14.47
CA GLU A 111 -2.40 -13.66 -15.42
C GLU A 111 -3.13 -12.34 -15.15
N VAL A 112 -2.97 -11.73 -13.97
CA VAL A 112 -3.53 -10.43 -13.64
C VAL A 112 -2.63 -9.33 -14.23
N ALA A 113 -3.05 -8.74 -15.35
CA ALA A 113 -2.23 -7.79 -16.12
C ALA A 113 -2.14 -6.39 -15.49
N ALA A 114 -3.25 -5.88 -14.95
CA ALA A 114 -3.29 -4.60 -14.24
C ALA A 114 -3.39 -4.88 -12.74
N ARG A 115 -2.31 -4.64 -11.99
CA ARG A 115 -2.24 -4.89 -10.55
C ARG A 115 -2.06 -3.58 -9.81
N LYS A 116 -3.16 -3.01 -9.36
CA LYS A 116 -3.14 -1.77 -8.60
C LYS A 116 -3.88 -1.95 -7.30
N ILE A 117 -3.33 -1.37 -6.24
CA ILE A 117 -3.97 -1.21 -4.93
C ILE A 117 -3.88 0.27 -4.57
N SER A 118 -4.98 0.89 -4.19
CA SER A 118 -4.96 2.23 -3.60
C SER A 118 -5.58 2.18 -2.20
N ILE A 119 -4.89 2.75 -1.23
CA ILE A 119 -5.31 2.80 0.17
C ILE A 119 -5.49 4.26 0.55
N GLY A 120 -6.74 4.63 0.78
CA GLY A 120 -7.16 5.96 1.23
C GLY A 120 -7.53 5.94 2.71
N ILE A 121 -7.03 6.92 3.46
CA ILE A 121 -7.56 7.24 4.79
C ILE A 121 -8.22 8.60 4.67
N MET A 122 -9.52 8.55 4.41
CA MET A 122 -10.35 9.75 4.26
C MET A 122 -10.91 10.11 5.62
N GLY A 123 -10.88 11.38 5.99
CA GLY A 123 -11.48 11.80 7.24
C GLY A 123 -11.97 13.23 7.24
N THR A 124 -12.83 13.48 8.22
CA THR A 124 -13.37 14.76 8.66
C THR A 124 -12.87 14.99 10.08
N GLU A 125 -13.13 16.16 10.68
CA GLU A 125 -12.76 16.45 12.07
C GLU A 125 -13.38 15.48 13.10
N VAL A 126 -14.39 14.68 12.73
CA VAL A 126 -15.19 13.84 13.65
C VAL A 126 -15.17 12.35 13.27
N SER A 127 -14.68 12.00 12.09
CA SER A 127 -14.69 10.62 11.62
C SER A 127 -13.67 10.37 10.52
N TYR A 128 -13.08 9.18 10.52
CA TYR A 128 -12.29 8.68 9.39
C TYR A 128 -12.92 7.39 8.82
N SER A 129 -12.56 7.06 7.59
CA SER A 129 -12.90 5.83 6.91
C SER A 129 -11.75 5.37 6.03
N TRP A 130 -11.45 4.08 6.09
CA TRP A 130 -10.56 3.40 5.17
C TRP A 130 -11.28 3.18 3.84
N GLN A 131 -10.62 3.53 2.74
CA GLN A 131 -11.06 3.23 1.38
C GLN A 131 -9.97 2.43 0.71
N ILE A 132 -10.25 1.16 0.41
CA ILE A 132 -9.29 0.30 -0.27
C ILE A 132 -9.85 -0.05 -1.63
N SER A 133 -9.14 0.32 -2.69
CA SER A 133 -9.46 -0.09 -4.05
C SER A 133 -8.40 -1.02 -4.61
N PHE A 134 -8.82 -2.01 -5.40
CA PHE A 134 -7.90 -2.89 -6.10
C PHE A 134 -8.46 -3.39 -7.42
N SER A 135 -7.55 -3.80 -8.32
CA SER A 135 -7.89 -4.31 -9.64
C SER A 135 -8.69 -5.63 -9.59
N ALA A 136 -9.63 -5.81 -10.50
CA ALA A 136 -10.30 -7.10 -10.68
C ALA A 136 -9.36 -8.14 -11.32
N ALA A 137 -9.33 -9.37 -10.79
CA ALA A 137 -8.74 -10.49 -11.49
C ALA A 137 -9.78 -11.10 -12.45
N PRO A 138 -9.45 -11.32 -13.73
CA PRO A 138 -10.44 -11.75 -14.73
C PRO A 138 -11.02 -13.16 -14.50
N TYR A 139 -10.38 -13.99 -13.67
CA TYR A 139 -10.73 -15.40 -13.48
C TYR A 139 -10.91 -15.81 -12.02
N ALA A 140 -10.99 -14.85 -11.09
CA ALA A 140 -11.13 -15.14 -9.67
C ALA A 140 -12.10 -14.16 -9.02
N TYR A 141 -12.91 -14.66 -8.09
CA TYR A 141 -13.69 -13.82 -7.18
C TYR A 141 -12.88 -13.58 -5.90
N PRO A 142 -12.87 -12.35 -5.37
CA PRO A 142 -12.07 -12.00 -4.20
C PRO A 142 -12.73 -12.41 -2.88
N THR A 143 -13.25 -13.64 -2.76
CA THR A 143 -14.03 -14.11 -1.60
C THR A 143 -13.29 -13.93 -0.27
N ARG A 144 -12.00 -14.33 -0.21
CA ARG A 144 -11.18 -14.15 1.01
C ARG A 144 -11.00 -12.67 1.38
N VAL A 145 -10.93 -11.79 0.38
CA VAL A 145 -10.84 -10.34 0.59
C VAL A 145 -12.13 -9.83 1.22
N GLU A 146 -13.29 -10.19 0.64
CA GLU A 146 -14.62 -9.81 1.14
C GLU A 146 -14.83 -10.29 2.58
N GLU A 147 -14.46 -11.53 2.89
CA GLU A 147 -14.55 -12.09 4.25
C GLU A 147 -13.66 -11.33 5.25
N SER A 148 -12.40 -11.03 4.90
CA SER A 148 -11.53 -10.25 5.77
C SER A 148 -11.97 -8.80 5.93
N ALA A 149 -12.54 -8.21 4.88
CA ALA A 149 -13.11 -6.87 4.94
C ALA A 149 -14.33 -6.83 5.86
N GLN A 150 -15.21 -7.84 5.77
CA GLN A 150 -16.37 -7.96 6.65
C GLN A 150 -15.92 -8.14 8.10
N ARG A 151 -14.91 -8.98 8.38
CA ARG A 151 -14.33 -9.10 9.73
C ARG A 151 -13.83 -7.77 10.26
N ALA A 152 -13.14 -6.96 9.45
CA ALA A 152 -12.68 -5.64 9.87
C ALA A 152 -13.87 -4.73 10.24
N VAL A 153 -14.93 -4.73 9.42
CA VAL A 153 -16.16 -3.95 9.68
C VAL A 153 -16.86 -4.41 10.96
N ASP A 154 -16.96 -5.73 11.18
CA ASP A 154 -17.60 -6.30 12.37
C ASP A 154 -16.83 -5.94 13.66
N ASN A 155 -15.51 -5.73 13.57
CA ASN A 155 -14.66 -5.24 14.67
C ASN A 155 -14.57 -3.70 14.73
N GLY A 156 -15.49 -2.99 14.07
CA GLY A 156 -15.64 -1.54 14.20
C GLY A 156 -14.77 -0.70 13.26
N VAL A 157 -14.04 -1.31 12.32
CA VAL A 157 -13.29 -0.57 11.31
C VAL A 157 -14.26 -0.02 10.26
N ARG A 158 -14.27 1.31 10.09
CA ARG A 158 -15.02 1.96 9.01
C ARG A 158 -14.29 1.78 7.69
N LEU A 159 -14.57 0.68 7.00
CA LEU A 159 -13.93 0.28 5.75
C LEU A 159 -14.91 0.30 4.57
N LYS A 160 -14.45 0.82 3.43
CA LYS A 160 -15.11 0.68 2.13
C LYS A 160 -14.14 0.06 1.15
N LEU A 161 -14.64 -0.91 0.39
CA LEU A 161 -13.85 -1.71 -0.53
C LEU A 161 -14.38 -1.52 -1.96
N TYR A 162 -13.48 -1.30 -2.91
CA TYR A 162 -13.82 -1.00 -4.30
C TYR A 162 -13.02 -1.89 -5.25
N ILE A 163 -13.71 -2.60 -6.13
CA ILE A 163 -13.07 -3.38 -7.19
C ILE A 163 -13.10 -2.54 -8.46
N THR A 164 -11.92 -2.26 -9.03
CA THR A 164 -11.77 -1.44 -10.24
C THR A 164 -11.42 -2.33 -11.44
N ASN A 165 -12.07 -2.10 -12.58
CA ASN A 165 -11.75 -2.74 -13.86
C ASN A 165 -10.58 -2.05 -14.57
#